data_AF-A0A0A9YTH7-F1
#
_entry.id   AF-A0A0A9YTH7-F1
#
_cell.length_a   1.000
_cell.length_b   1.000
_cell.length_c   1.000
_cell.angle_alpha   90.00
_cell.angle_beta   90.00
_cell.angle_gamma   90.00
#
_symmetry.space_group_name_H-M   'P 1'
#
loop_
_entity.id
_entity.type
_entity.pdbx_description
1 polymer ?
#
loop_
_entity_poly.entity_id
_entity_poly.type
_entity_poly.pdbx_seq_one_letter_code
_entity_poly.pdbx_strand_id
1 'polypeptide(L)'
;SDNFEMYATVSKSGDSVHRPTGKDEEEEKFIALEVDTKLEEIFEQVKSCIAQRLIDSPPENRRDRRINELLAIAKIVVKSMMGFDPTVPVTRQIQEIYLETLKKHLGTKVFPIGRLVMGYKFERAVLFKALADALDIPCWLRRTGSKIAWNEVYIPREEGYQGGELLPNYMVDLMSVEP
;
A
#
# COMPACT_ATOMS: atom_id res chain seq x y z
N SER A 1 8.88 -34.98 14.39
CA SER A 1 8.98 -34.64 12.96
C SER A 1 7.67 -33.97 12.63
N ASP A 2 7.57 -32.69 12.95
CA ASP A 2 6.27 -32.05 13.14
C ASP A 2 6.11 -31.00 12.06
N ASN A 3 5.56 -31.45 10.93
CA ASN A 3 5.10 -30.59 9.85
C ASN A 3 3.87 -29.83 10.33
N PHE A 4 4.07 -28.58 10.75
CA PHE A 4 3.01 -27.59 10.91
C PHE A 4 2.68 -26.98 9.54
N GLU A 5 1.96 -27.72 8.71
CA GLU A 5 1.26 -27.11 7.57
C GLU A 5 0.01 -26.40 8.10
N MET A 6 0.15 -25.10 8.42
CA MET A 6 -0.99 -24.20 8.58
C MET A 6 -1.63 -23.97 7.21
N TYR A 7 -2.53 -24.85 6.81
CA TYR A 7 -3.48 -24.53 5.75
C TYR A 7 -4.50 -23.53 6.28
N ALA A 8 -4.61 -22.38 5.62
CA ALA A 8 -5.75 -21.49 5.82
C ALA A 8 -7.02 -22.21 5.33
N THR A 9 -7.86 -22.69 6.23
CA THR A 9 -9.16 -23.28 5.88
C THR A 9 -10.20 -22.17 5.77
N VAL A 10 -10.71 -21.93 4.55
CA VAL A 10 -11.90 -21.10 4.33
C VAL A 10 -13.14 -21.98 4.49
N SER A 11 -13.80 -21.89 5.63
CA SER A 11 -15.06 -22.58 5.90
C SER A 11 -16.26 -21.72 5.46
N LYS A 12 -17.13 -22.25 4.59
CA LYS A 12 -18.47 -21.69 4.34
C LYS A 12 -19.34 -21.97 5.57
N SER A 13 -19.81 -20.91 6.23
CA SER A 13 -20.88 -21.02 7.23
C SER A 13 -22.14 -21.53 6.55
N GLY A 14 -22.70 -22.60 7.11
CA GLY A 14 -23.88 -23.30 6.63
C GLY A 14 -25.13 -22.43 6.49
N ASP A 15 -26.00 -22.93 5.62
CA ASP A 15 -27.27 -22.36 5.17
C ASP A 15 -28.24 -22.04 6.30
N SER A 16 -28.55 -20.75 6.45
CA SER A 16 -29.93 -20.23 6.41
C SER A 16 -29.84 -18.71 6.39
N VAL A 17 -29.67 -18.11 5.22
CA VAL A 17 -29.58 -16.64 5.11
C VAL A 17 -30.59 -16.19 4.08
N HIS A 18 -31.63 -15.51 4.54
CA HIS A 18 -32.35 -14.53 3.73
C HIS A 18 -31.29 -13.65 3.05
N ARG A 19 -31.02 -13.93 1.77
CA ARG A 19 -29.97 -13.25 1.01
C ARG A 19 -30.38 -11.78 0.94
N PRO A 20 -29.62 -10.84 1.54
CA PRO A 20 -29.91 -9.43 1.36
C PRO A 20 -29.74 -9.15 -0.13
N THR A 21 -30.78 -8.67 -0.78
CA THR A 21 -30.83 -8.41 -2.23
C THR A 21 -29.69 -7.52 -2.73
N GLY A 22 -29.01 -6.77 -1.86
CA GLY A 22 -27.89 -5.90 -2.23
C GLY A 22 -26.50 -6.56 -2.29
N LYS A 23 -26.32 -7.84 -1.92
CA LYS A 23 -25.00 -8.50 -2.04
C LYS A 23 -24.64 -8.87 -3.47
N ASP A 24 -25.62 -9.34 -4.24
CA ASP A 24 -25.43 -9.73 -5.63
C ASP A 24 -25.10 -8.48 -6.48
N GLU A 25 -25.72 -7.33 -6.20
CA GLU A 25 -25.43 -6.06 -6.89
C GLU A 25 -24.01 -5.51 -6.63
N GLU A 26 -23.48 -5.59 -5.40
CA GLU A 26 -22.10 -5.14 -5.12
C GLU A 26 -21.06 -6.09 -5.72
N GLU A 27 -21.35 -7.39 -5.76
CA GLU A 27 -20.49 -8.40 -6.37
C GLU A 27 -20.45 -8.24 -7.91
N GLU A 28 -21.59 -8.00 -8.55
CA GLU A 28 -21.66 -7.66 -9.98
C GLU A 28 -20.92 -6.36 -10.30
N LYS A 29 -21.07 -5.31 -9.46
CA LYS A 29 -20.32 -4.07 -9.61
C LYS A 29 -18.81 -4.26 -9.42
N PHE A 30 -18.41 -5.16 -8.52
CA PHE A 30 -17.00 -5.51 -8.32
C PHE A 30 -16.43 -6.24 -9.54
N ILE A 31 -17.17 -7.19 -10.11
CA ILE A 31 -16.79 -7.90 -11.34
C ILE A 31 -16.70 -6.93 -12.52
N ALA A 32 -17.54 -5.90 -12.55
CA ALA A 32 -17.52 -4.85 -13.57
C ALA A 32 -16.42 -3.80 -13.36
N LEU A 33 -15.63 -3.86 -12.28
CA LEU A 33 -14.53 -2.91 -12.08
C LEU A 33 -13.45 -3.15 -13.14
N GLU A 34 -13.09 -2.08 -13.82
CA GLU A 34 -11.96 -2.08 -14.73
C GLU A 34 -10.65 -2.42 -13.98
N VAL A 35 -9.74 -3.08 -14.70
CA VAL A 35 -8.38 -3.31 -14.23
C VAL A 35 -7.73 -1.98 -13.84
N ASP A 36 -7.02 -1.99 -12.71
CA ASP A 36 -6.29 -0.83 -12.21
C ASP A 36 -4.96 -0.64 -12.96
N THR A 37 -5.06 -0.17 -14.21
CA THR A 37 -3.88 0.11 -15.05
C THR A 37 -2.98 1.19 -14.46
N LYS A 38 -3.51 2.05 -13.58
CA LYS A 38 -2.72 3.10 -12.91
C LYS A 38 -1.78 2.53 -11.86
N LEU A 39 -2.13 1.42 -11.22
CA LEU A 39 -1.22 0.76 -10.30
C LEU A 39 0.06 0.28 -11.01
N GLU A 40 -0.07 -0.25 -12.22
CA GLU A 40 1.08 -0.67 -13.04
C GLU A 40 1.96 0.53 -13.44
N GLU A 41 1.35 1.65 -13.85
CA GLU A 41 2.08 2.88 -14.14
C GLU A 41 2.86 3.40 -12.91
N ILE A 42 2.27 3.33 -11.71
CA ILE A 42 2.94 3.72 -10.46
C ILE A 42 4.11 2.77 -10.18
N PHE A 43 3.93 1.47 -10.41
CA PHE A 43 4.98 0.47 -10.21
C PHE A 43 6.19 0.72 -11.12
N GLU A 44 5.96 1.04 -12.40
CA GLU A 44 7.04 1.41 -13.32
C GLU A 44 7.74 2.72 -12.91
N GLN A 45 7.01 3.70 -12.37
CA GLN A 45 7.62 4.89 -11.79
C GLN A 45 8.53 4.57 -10.59
N VAL A 46 8.14 3.61 -9.75
CA VAL A 46 8.99 3.14 -8.64
C VAL A 46 10.26 2.49 -9.18
N LYS A 47 10.16 1.56 -10.14
CA LYS A 47 11.34 0.91 -10.74
C LYS A 47 12.31 1.91 -11.34
N SER A 48 11.78 2.87 -12.11
CA SER A 48 12.57 3.95 -12.70
C SER A 48 13.24 4.82 -11.61
N CYS A 49 12.51 5.17 -10.55
CA CYS A 49 13.07 5.92 -9.44
C CYS A 49 14.17 5.15 -8.70
N ILE A 50 14.03 3.84 -8.50
CA ILE A 50 15.07 2.99 -7.90
C ILE A 50 16.30 2.94 -8.80
N ALA A 51 16.12 2.69 -10.10
CA ALA A 51 17.21 2.63 -11.07
C ALA A 51 18.00 3.94 -11.11
N GLN A 52 17.32 5.09 -11.12
CA GLN A 52 17.97 6.40 -11.08
C GLN A 52 18.77 6.61 -9.80
N ARG A 53 18.24 6.23 -8.64
CA ARG A 53 18.96 6.36 -7.35
C ARG A 53 20.22 5.52 -7.30
N LEU A 54 20.22 4.34 -7.92
CA LEU A 54 21.42 3.49 -8.02
C LEU A 54 22.54 4.15 -8.83
N ILE A 55 22.19 5.06 -9.76
CA ILE A 55 23.14 5.83 -10.56
C ILE A 55 23.62 7.06 -9.79
N ASP A 56 22.69 7.85 -9.24
CA ASP A 56 22.99 9.12 -8.58
C ASP A 56 23.78 8.93 -7.28
N SER A 57 23.47 7.86 -6.53
CA SER A 57 24.11 7.52 -5.25
C SER A 57 24.14 6.01 -5.06
N PRO A 58 25.17 5.33 -5.60
CA PRO A 58 25.30 3.89 -5.50
C PRO A 58 25.37 3.44 -4.03
N PRO A 59 24.57 2.44 -3.61
CA PRO A 59 24.56 2.00 -2.21
C PRO A 59 25.87 1.28 -1.85
N GLU A 60 26.45 1.62 -0.69
CA GLU A 60 27.69 0.99 -0.21
C GLU A 60 27.48 -0.44 0.26
N ASN A 61 26.29 -0.73 0.79
CA ASN A 61 25.94 -2.03 1.35
C ASN A 61 24.45 -2.39 1.12
N ARG A 62 24.05 -3.58 1.57
CA ARG A 62 22.66 -4.06 1.43
C ARG A 62 21.65 -3.21 2.20
N ARG A 63 22.04 -2.62 3.32
CA ARG A 63 21.21 -1.76 4.15
C ARG A 63 20.88 -0.47 3.40
N ASP A 64 21.88 0.19 2.82
CA ASP A 64 21.71 1.41 2.04
C ASP A 64 20.87 1.17 0.80
N ARG A 65 21.09 0.04 0.11
CA ARG A 65 20.24 -0.36 -1.01
C ARG A 65 18.77 -0.47 -0.59
N ARG A 66 18.50 -1.14 0.54
CA ARG A 66 17.13 -1.31 1.05
C ARG A 66 16.50 0.02 1.47
N ILE A 67 17.27 0.91 2.09
CA ILE A 67 16.83 2.27 2.42
C ILE A 67 16.47 3.03 1.13
N ASN A 68 17.32 2.96 0.10
CA ASN A 68 17.07 3.62 -1.18
C ASN A 68 15.81 3.09 -1.88
N GLU A 69 15.59 1.78 -1.87
CA GLU A 69 14.36 1.14 -2.38
C GLU A 69 13.11 1.66 -1.64
N LEU A 70 13.14 1.68 -0.30
CA LEU A 70 12.04 2.16 0.54
C LEU A 70 11.75 3.66 0.33
N LEU A 71 12.79 4.49 0.23
CA LEU A 71 12.65 5.93 -0.04
C LEU A 71 12.09 6.20 -1.44
N ALA A 72 12.45 5.39 -2.44
CA ALA A 72 11.88 5.50 -3.78
C ALA A 72 10.37 5.21 -3.76
N ILE A 73 9.95 4.12 -3.09
CA ILE A 73 8.52 3.81 -2.92
C ILE A 73 7.82 4.96 -2.21
N ALA A 74 8.33 5.40 -1.06
CA ALA A 74 7.72 6.46 -0.26
C ALA A 74 7.53 7.76 -1.07
N LYS A 75 8.56 8.17 -1.82
CA LYS A 75 8.52 9.35 -2.71
C LYS A 75 7.41 9.22 -3.76
N ILE A 76 7.33 8.08 -4.45
CA ILE A 76 6.34 7.88 -5.50
C ILE A 76 4.93 7.78 -4.93
N VAL A 77 4.74 7.10 -3.78
CA VAL A 77 3.43 7.05 -3.11
C VAL A 77 2.95 8.45 -2.76
N VAL A 78 3.78 9.27 -2.11
CA VAL A 78 3.41 10.64 -1.75
C VAL A 78 3.12 11.48 -3.00
N LYS A 79 3.93 11.36 -4.05
CA LYS A 79 3.70 12.03 -5.34
C LYS A 79 2.39 11.60 -6.00
N SER A 80 2.04 10.32 -5.95
CA SER A 80 0.79 9.81 -6.55
C SER A 80 -0.46 10.23 -5.78
N MET A 81 -0.32 10.59 -4.49
CA MET A 81 -1.43 10.81 -3.56
C MET A 81 -1.43 12.19 -2.89
N MET A 82 -0.74 13.18 -3.45
CA MET A 82 -0.68 14.56 -2.95
C MET A 82 -1.82 15.46 -3.45
N GLY A 83 -2.75 14.92 -4.24
CA GLY A 83 -3.81 15.70 -4.87
C GLY A 83 -3.36 16.35 -6.19
N PHE A 84 -4.22 17.22 -6.71
CA PHE A 84 -3.97 17.92 -7.98
C PHE A 84 -3.08 19.15 -7.84
N ASP A 85 -3.01 19.72 -6.63
CA ASP A 85 -2.17 20.87 -6.30
C ASP A 85 -1.20 20.48 -5.18
N PRO A 86 0.10 20.34 -5.47
CA PRO A 86 1.10 19.96 -4.47
C PRO A 86 1.31 21.02 -3.39
N THR A 87 0.85 22.26 -3.59
CA THR A 87 0.94 23.34 -2.60
C THR A 87 -0.15 23.26 -1.54
N VAL A 88 -1.21 22.49 -1.81
CA VAL A 88 -2.34 22.30 -0.89
C VAL A 88 -2.22 20.93 -0.22
N PRO A 89 -1.92 20.86 1.08
CA PRO A 89 -1.78 19.58 1.76
C PRO A 89 -3.12 18.85 1.82
N VAL A 90 -3.10 17.55 1.50
CA VAL A 90 -4.27 16.67 1.65
C VAL A 90 -4.54 16.47 3.14
N THR A 91 -5.54 17.18 3.66
CA THR A 91 -6.03 16.96 5.02
C THR A 91 -6.97 15.77 5.09
N ARG A 92 -7.25 15.31 6.31
CA ARG A 92 -8.24 14.26 6.53
C ARG A 92 -9.63 14.64 5.99
N GLN A 93 -10.07 15.88 6.20
CA GLN A 93 -11.38 16.33 5.71
C GLN A 93 -11.43 16.35 4.18
N ILE A 94 -10.37 16.84 3.51
CA ILE A 94 -10.30 16.85 2.04
C ILE A 94 -10.37 15.42 1.50
N GLN A 95 -9.62 14.51 2.11
CA GLN A 95 -9.62 13.10 1.74
C GLN A 95 -10.99 12.44 1.93
N GLU A 96 -11.68 12.72 3.04
CA GLU A 96 -13.01 12.16 3.31
C GLU A 96 -14.05 12.65 2.28
N ILE A 97 -14.01 13.94 1.93
CA ILE A 97 -14.86 14.52 0.88
C ILE A 97 -14.57 13.87 -0.48
N TYR A 98 -13.29 13.68 -0.81
CA TYR A 98 -12.86 13.03 -2.05
C TYR A 98 -13.38 11.59 -2.14
N LEU A 99 -13.21 10.78 -1.10
CA LEU A 99 -13.67 9.39 -1.10
C LEU A 99 -15.20 9.28 -1.18
N GLU A 100 -15.95 10.14 -0.48
CA GLU A 100 -17.42 10.12 -0.58
C GLU A 100 -17.90 10.59 -1.96
N THR A 101 -17.18 11.51 -2.61
CA THR A 101 -17.46 11.93 -3.99
C THR A 101 -17.20 10.78 -4.97
N LEU A 102 -16.05 10.10 -4.84
CA LEU A 102 -15.72 8.93 -5.65
C LEU A 102 -16.72 7.80 -5.46
N LYS A 103 -17.11 7.51 -4.22
CA LYS A 103 -18.09 6.47 -3.89
C LYS A 103 -19.43 6.72 -4.56
N LYS A 104 -19.90 7.97 -4.57
CA LYS A 104 -21.13 8.37 -5.27
C LYS A 104 -20.99 8.22 -6.78
N HIS A 105 -19.83 8.58 -7.33
CA HIS A 105 -19.56 8.50 -8.76
C HIS A 105 -19.45 7.05 -9.25
N LEU A 106 -18.74 6.19 -8.52
CA LEU A 106 -18.49 4.78 -8.88
C LEU A 106 -19.64 3.86 -8.49
N GLY A 107 -20.51 4.26 -7.55
CA GLY A 107 -21.60 3.44 -7.05
C GLY A 107 -21.15 2.20 -6.25
N THR A 108 -19.88 2.17 -5.80
CA THR A 108 -19.25 1.11 -5.00
C THR A 108 -18.32 1.69 -3.94
N LYS A 109 -18.01 0.90 -2.91
CA LYS A 109 -17.03 1.23 -1.86
C LYS A 109 -15.63 0.64 -2.12
N VAL A 110 -15.46 -0.07 -3.23
CA VAL A 110 -14.18 -0.62 -3.66
C VAL A 110 -13.50 0.39 -4.56
N PHE A 111 -12.31 0.82 -4.14
CA PHE A 111 -11.52 1.81 -4.88
C PHE A 111 -10.26 1.16 -5.44
N PRO A 112 -10.02 1.24 -6.76
CA PRO A 112 -8.72 0.92 -7.35
C PRO A 112 -7.65 1.84 -6.74
N ILE A 113 -6.69 1.27 -6.01
CA ILE A 113 -5.73 2.03 -5.20
C ILE A 113 -4.83 2.93 -6.06
N GLY A 114 -4.49 2.50 -7.28
CA GLY A 114 -3.68 3.26 -8.22
C GLY A 114 -4.41 4.46 -8.82
N ARG A 115 -5.75 4.49 -8.75
CA ARG A 115 -6.57 5.62 -9.23
C ARG A 115 -6.84 6.67 -8.15
N LEU A 116 -6.45 6.44 -6.89
CA LEU A 116 -6.62 7.41 -5.82
C LEU A 116 -5.55 8.49 -5.88
N VAL A 117 -5.96 9.75 -6.06
CA VAL A 117 -5.05 10.92 -6.19
C VAL A 117 -4.95 11.72 -4.89
N MET A 118 -5.96 11.65 -4.01
CA MET A 118 -5.94 12.29 -2.69
C MET A 118 -5.92 11.25 -1.59
N GLY A 119 -4.71 10.78 -1.23
CA GLY A 119 -4.52 9.80 -0.16
C GLY A 119 -4.08 10.45 1.15
N TYR A 120 -4.57 9.92 2.27
CA TYR A 120 -4.10 10.26 3.61
C TYR A 120 -3.36 9.06 4.22
N LYS A 121 -3.28 8.96 5.55
CA LYS A 121 -2.55 7.89 6.26
C LYS A 121 -2.89 6.48 5.76
N PHE A 122 -4.18 6.14 5.64
CA PHE A 122 -4.59 4.78 5.30
C PHE A 122 -4.25 4.42 3.85
N GLU A 123 -4.68 5.24 2.89
CA GLU A 123 -4.53 4.94 1.47
C GLU A 123 -3.05 4.91 1.07
N ARG A 124 -2.25 5.84 1.60
CA ARG A 124 -0.80 5.87 1.37
C ARG A 124 -0.13 4.61 1.90
N ALA A 125 -0.47 4.16 3.11
CA ALA A 125 0.11 2.95 3.69
C ALA A 125 -0.28 1.67 2.92
N VAL A 126 -1.51 1.63 2.37
CA VAL A 126 -1.96 0.51 1.53
C VAL A 126 -1.22 0.48 0.21
N LEU A 127 -1.10 1.62 -0.48
CA LEU A 127 -0.34 1.69 -1.74
C LEU A 127 1.14 1.34 -1.52
N PHE A 128 1.75 1.86 -0.45
CA PHE A 128 3.12 1.53 -0.09
C PHE A 128 3.31 0.03 0.12
N LYS A 129 2.41 -0.61 0.88
CA LYS A 129 2.44 -2.07 1.10
C LYS A 129 2.37 -2.83 -0.21
N ALA A 130 1.42 -2.48 -1.09
CA ALA A 130 1.25 -3.15 -2.37
C ALA A 130 2.51 -3.06 -3.25
N LEU A 131 3.13 -1.88 -3.29
CA LEU A 131 4.38 -1.66 -4.05
C LEU A 131 5.58 -2.39 -3.43
N ALA A 132 5.69 -2.38 -2.10
CA ALA A 132 6.76 -3.09 -1.39
C ALA A 132 6.67 -4.60 -1.61
N ASP A 133 5.47 -5.17 -1.55
CA ASP A 133 5.25 -6.61 -1.79
C ASP A 133 5.56 -7.00 -3.22
N ALA A 134 5.20 -6.18 -4.19
CA ALA A 134 5.52 -6.41 -5.60
C ALA A 134 7.04 -6.33 -5.90
N LEU A 135 7.85 -5.80 -4.97
CA LEU A 135 9.31 -5.75 -5.05
C LEU A 135 10.00 -6.73 -4.08
N ASP A 136 9.27 -7.67 -3.50
CA ASP A 136 9.79 -8.63 -2.52
C ASP A 136 10.47 -7.95 -1.31
N ILE A 137 9.92 -6.81 -0.87
CA ILE A 137 10.38 -6.08 0.31
C ILE A 137 9.54 -6.49 1.52
N PRO A 138 10.14 -7.10 2.57
CA PRO A 138 9.41 -7.44 3.79
C PRO A 138 8.77 -6.20 4.41
N CYS A 139 7.44 -6.17 4.38
CA CYS A 139 6.62 -5.06 4.80
C CYS A 139 5.40 -5.60 5.55
N TRP A 140 4.98 -4.92 6.60
CA TRP A 140 3.79 -5.26 7.37
C TRP A 140 2.90 -4.03 7.45
N LEU A 141 1.65 -4.16 7.02
CA LEU A 141 0.66 -3.11 7.19
C LEU A 141 0.10 -3.19 8.61
N ARG A 142 0.32 -2.14 9.39
CA ARG A 142 -0.32 -1.95 10.69
C ARG A 142 -1.46 -0.97 10.55
N ARG A 143 -2.53 -1.21 11.30
CA ARG A 143 -3.74 -0.39 11.24
C ARG A 143 -4.34 -0.19 12.61
N THR A 144 -4.74 1.05 12.88
CA THR A 144 -5.54 1.43 14.05
C THR A 144 -6.86 2.02 13.57
N GLY A 145 -7.96 1.33 13.86
CA GLY A 145 -9.28 1.70 13.37
C GLY A 145 -9.41 1.57 11.85
N SER A 146 -10.25 2.39 11.22
CA SER A 146 -10.53 2.34 9.78
C SER A 146 -9.77 3.36 8.94
N LYS A 147 -9.07 4.32 9.57
CA LYS A 147 -8.54 5.52 8.88
C LYS A 147 -7.05 5.78 9.10
N ILE A 148 -6.41 5.03 9.99
CA ILE A 148 -4.99 5.22 10.32
C ILE A 148 -4.30 3.89 10.08
N ALA A 149 -3.32 3.89 9.19
CA ALA A 149 -2.40 2.79 8.98
C ALA A 149 -0.99 3.33 8.75
N TRP A 150 -0.01 2.46 8.95
CA TRP A 150 1.39 2.69 8.65
C TRP A 150 2.02 1.36 8.24
N ASN A 151 3.24 1.43 7.70
CA ASN A 151 3.99 0.23 7.34
C ASN A 151 5.15 0.05 8.31
N GLU A 152 5.35 -1.18 8.74
CA GLU A 152 6.59 -1.60 9.38
C GLU A 152 7.42 -2.36 8.34
N VAL A 153 8.74 -2.18 8.34
CA VAL A 153 9.64 -2.80 7.35
C VAL A 153 10.88 -3.35 8.03
N TYR A 154 11.48 -4.35 7.39
CA TYR A 154 12.79 -4.83 7.77
C TYR A 154 13.88 -4.20 6.91
N ILE A 155 14.87 -3.60 7.56
CA ILE A 155 16.11 -3.13 6.94
C ILE A 155 17.27 -3.94 7.53
N PRO A 156 18.10 -4.60 6.70
CA PRO A 156 19.26 -5.33 7.18
C PRO A 156 20.17 -4.48 8.07
N ARG A 157 20.77 -5.11 9.08
CA ARG A 157 21.87 -4.52 9.85
C ARG A 157 23.16 -4.60 9.04
N GLU A 158 24.11 -3.72 9.32
CA GLU A 158 25.43 -3.72 8.65
C GLU A 158 26.19 -5.03 8.87
N GLU A 159 26.05 -5.60 10.07
CA GLU A 159 26.62 -6.89 10.48
C GLU A 159 26.02 -8.11 9.73
N GLY A 160 25.05 -7.87 8.85
CA GLY A 160 24.32 -8.92 8.15
C GLY A 160 23.21 -9.55 8.98
N TYR A 161 22.56 -10.57 8.41
CA TYR A 161 21.50 -11.31 9.07
C TYR A 161 22.11 -12.48 9.86
N GLN A 162 21.88 -12.54 11.16
CA GLN A 162 22.47 -13.53 12.06
C GLN A 162 21.58 -14.77 12.30
N GLY A 163 20.58 -15.01 11.45
CA GLY A 163 19.58 -16.07 11.65
C GLY A 163 18.34 -15.60 12.43
N GLY A 164 17.24 -16.36 12.36
CA GLY A 164 15.97 -16.07 13.06
C GLY A 164 14.87 -15.42 12.20
N GLU A 165 13.73 -15.07 12.78
CA GLU A 165 12.67 -14.43 12.01
C GLU A 165 13.07 -13.00 11.57
N LEU A 166 12.71 -12.62 10.34
CA LEU A 166 12.82 -11.23 9.90
C LEU A 166 11.75 -10.40 10.63
N LEU A 167 12.16 -9.73 11.69
CA LEU A 167 11.28 -8.84 12.44
C LEU A 167 11.39 -7.41 11.92
N PRO A 168 10.28 -6.67 11.82
CA PRO A 168 10.33 -5.26 11.47
C PRO A 168 11.19 -4.47 12.47
N ASN A 169 12.03 -3.58 11.96
CA ASN A 169 12.90 -2.71 12.75
C ASN A 169 12.80 -1.22 12.38
N TYR A 170 11.96 -0.88 11.40
CA TYR A 170 11.64 0.49 11.02
C TYR A 170 10.14 0.66 10.79
N MET A 171 9.66 1.87 11.08
CA MET A 171 8.32 2.33 10.72
C MET A 171 8.44 3.33 9.55
N VAL A 172 7.55 3.21 8.58
CA VAL A 172 7.41 4.15 7.47
C VAL A 172 6.22 5.06 7.75
N ASP A 173 6.50 6.35 7.96
CA ASP A 173 5.49 7.41 8.02
C ASP A 173 5.48 8.18 6.69
N LEU A 174 4.32 8.23 6.03
CA LEU A 174 4.11 8.86 4.72
C LEU A 174 3.40 10.22 4.83
N MET A 175 3.29 10.75 6.04
CA MET A 175 2.70 12.06 6.33
C MET A 175 3.74 13.13 6.64
N SER A 176 4.96 12.74 6.97
CA SER A 176 6.05 13.63 7.42
C SER A 176 7.03 14.01 6.31
N VAL A 177 6.63 13.91 5.04
CA VAL A 177 7.53 14.27 3.94
C VAL A 177 7.58 15.79 3.84
N GLU A 178 8.56 16.40 4.52
CA GLU A 178 8.93 17.79 4.28
C GLU A 178 9.36 17.96 2.80
N PRO A 179 9.08 19.12 2.18
CA PRO A 179 9.50 19.44 0.82
C PRO A 179 11.02 19.37 0.60
#